data_AF-A0A537MXR1-F1
#
_entry.id   AF-A0A537MXR1-F1
#
_cell.length_a   1.000
_cell.length_b   1.000
_cell.length_c   1.000
_cell.angle_alpha   90.00
_cell.angle_beta   90.00
_cell.angle_gamma   90.00
#
_symmetry.space_group_name_H-M   'P 1'
#
loop_
_entity.id
_entity.type
_entity.pdbx_description
1 polymer ?
#
loop_
_entity_poly.entity_id
_entity_poly.type
_entity_poly.pdbx_seq_one_letter_code
_entity_poly.pdbx_strand_id
1 'polypeptide(L)'
;MEQRLDYPKLAPAATRTMYGLETYLAGCGLEHTLLDLVKIRASQINGCAFCIDMHTKDARARGETEQRIYALNAWRETPFFTDRERAALAWVEALTRIGGGVPDDL
;
A
#
# COMPACT_ATOMS: atom_id res chain seq x y z
N MET A 1 8.12 -5.24 -17.21
CA MET A 1 9.09 -4.26 -16.66
C MET A 1 10.46 -4.88 -16.73
N GLU A 2 11.43 -4.22 -17.34
CA GLU A 2 12.83 -4.65 -17.35
C GLU A 2 13.54 -4.10 -16.11
N GLN A 3 14.20 -4.97 -15.34
CA GLN A 3 14.91 -4.56 -14.13
C GLN A 3 16.27 -3.96 -14.48
N ARG A 4 16.53 -2.74 -14.02
CA ARG A 4 17.84 -2.05 -14.19
C ARG A 4 18.94 -2.64 -13.31
N LEU A 5 18.57 -3.23 -12.17
CA LEU A 5 19.48 -3.78 -11.17
C LEU A 5 18.82 -4.92 -10.39
N ASP A 6 19.52 -6.04 -10.23
CA ASP A 6 19.15 -7.15 -9.34
C ASP A 6 19.64 -6.85 -7.91
N TYR A 7 18.88 -6.02 -7.19
CA TYR A 7 19.25 -5.60 -5.83
C TYR A 7 19.22 -6.74 -4.79
N PRO A 8 18.34 -7.76 -4.87
CA PRO A 8 18.41 -8.92 -3.96
C PRO A 8 19.73 -9.68 -4.08
N LYS A 9 20.25 -9.83 -5.30
CA LYS A 9 21.57 -10.45 -5.53
C LYS A 9 22.71 -9.56 -5.08
N LEU A 10 22.63 -8.25 -5.30
CA LEU A 10 23.68 -7.30 -4.94
C LEU A 10 23.79 -7.07 -3.42
N ALA A 11 22.67 -6.98 -2.72
CA ALA A 11 22.61 -6.60 -1.31
C ALA A 11 21.64 -7.50 -0.50
N PRO A 12 21.91 -8.82 -0.40
CA PRO A 12 20.98 -9.79 0.17
C PRO A 12 20.66 -9.53 1.64
N ALA A 13 21.60 -8.97 2.42
CA ALA A 13 21.35 -8.60 3.81
C ALA A 13 20.31 -7.47 3.92
N ALA A 14 20.45 -6.41 3.13
CA ALA A 14 19.50 -5.30 3.12
C ALA A 14 18.10 -5.76 2.66
N THR A 15 18.03 -6.58 1.62
CA THR A 15 16.76 -7.16 1.15
C THR A 15 16.09 -8.01 2.23
N ARG A 16 16.84 -8.85 2.95
CA ARG A 16 16.29 -9.62 4.08
C ARG A 16 15.75 -8.73 5.19
N THR A 17 16.45 -7.64 5.52
CA THR A 17 15.98 -6.68 6.52
C THR A 17 14.65 -6.04 6.09
N MET A 18 14.50 -5.69 4.82
CA MET A 18 13.23 -5.16 4.28
C MET A 18 12.08 -6.18 4.39
N TYR A 19 12.33 -7.47 4.12
CA TYR A 19 11.32 -8.53 4.31
C TYR A 19 10.95 -8.75 5.79
N GLY A 20 11.82 -8.37 6.72
CA GLY A 20 11.50 -8.34 8.15
C GLY A 20 10.34 -7.42 8.48
N LEU A 21 10.23 -6.25 7.82
CA LEU A 21 9.08 -5.36 7.98
C LEU A 21 7.78 -6.05 7.54
N GLU A 22 7.79 -6.70 6.39
CA GLU A 22 6.60 -7.39 5.88
C GLU A 22 6.17 -8.54 6.79
N THR A 23 7.14 -9.30 7.31
CA THR A 23 6.89 -10.39 8.27
C THR A 23 6.22 -9.87 9.54
N TYR A 24 6.69 -8.73 10.07
CA TYR A 24 6.07 -8.09 11.22
C TYR A 24 4.64 -7.64 10.92
N LEU A 25 4.42 -6.97 9.78
CA LEU A 25 3.11 -6.47 9.39
C LEU A 25 2.09 -7.60 9.20
N ALA A 26 2.52 -8.78 8.73
CA ALA A 26 1.65 -9.95 8.61
C ALA A 26 1.06 -10.41 9.95
N GLY A 27 1.71 -10.10 11.09
CA GLY A 27 1.26 -10.46 12.44
C GLY A 27 0.92 -9.28 13.34
N CYS A 28 0.86 -8.04 12.82
CA CYS A 28 0.73 -6.84 13.65
C CYS A 28 -0.69 -6.59 14.19
N GLY A 29 -1.65 -7.45 13.88
CA GLY A 29 -3.05 -7.34 14.32
C GLY A 29 -3.93 -6.44 13.46
N LEU A 30 -3.38 -5.80 12.43
CA LEU A 30 -4.16 -5.09 11.41
C LEU A 30 -4.76 -6.06 10.40
N GLU A 31 -5.94 -5.71 9.89
CA GLU A 31 -6.65 -6.49 8.89
C GLU A 31 -5.84 -6.53 7.59
N HIS A 32 -5.65 -7.73 7.03
CA HIS A 32 -4.92 -7.91 5.78
C HIS A 32 -5.49 -7.10 4.62
N THR A 33 -6.82 -6.95 4.57
CA THR A 33 -7.50 -6.12 3.57
C THR A 33 -7.16 -4.64 3.71
N LEU A 34 -7.14 -4.11 4.94
CA LEU A 34 -6.73 -2.72 5.20
C LEU A 34 -5.28 -2.47 4.78
N LEU A 35 -4.38 -3.40 5.11
CA LEU A 35 -2.97 -3.34 4.68
C LEU A 35 -2.83 -3.31 3.16
N ASP A 36 -3.65 -4.06 2.44
CA ASP A 36 -3.62 -4.08 0.97
C ASP A 36 -4.07 -2.76 0.36
N LEU A 37 -5.16 -2.18 0.87
CA LEU A 37 -5.64 -0.87 0.41
C LEU A 37 -4.56 0.20 0.60
N VAL A 38 -3.91 0.21 1.77
CA VAL A 38 -2.80 1.10 2.11
C VAL A 38 -1.64 0.92 1.12
N LYS A 39 -1.20 -0.33 0.91
CA LYS A 39 -0.10 -0.66 0.01
C LYS A 39 -0.39 -0.29 -1.45
N ILE A 40 -1.59 -0.57 -1.94
CA ILE A 40 -2.02 -0.19 -3.29
C ILE A 40 -2.03 1.34 -3.42
N ARG A 41 -2.63 2.06 -2.46
CA ARG A 41 -2.76 3.52 -2.54
C ARG A 41 -1.40 4.22 -2.50
N ALA A 42 -0.51 3.83 -1.59
CA ALA A 42 0.85 4.35 -1.54
C ALA A 42 1.60 4.09 -2.86
N SER A 43 1.44 2.89 -3.42
CA SER A 43 2.06 2.51 -4.70
C SER A 43 1.56 3.32 -5.89
N GLN A 44 0.25 3.63 -5.93
CA GLN A 44 -0.35 4.50 -6.95
C GLN A 44 0.22 5.92 -6.88
N ILE A 45 0.36 6.49 -5.68
CA ILE A 45 0.89 7.84 -5.49
C ILE A 45 2.37 7.91 -5.91
N ASN A 46 3.15 6.89 -5.55
CA ASN A 46 4.58 6.80 -5.89
C ASN A 46 4.84 6.34 -7.34
N GLY A 47 3.81 5.95 -8.10
CA GLY A 47 3.97 5.45 -9.47
C GLY A 47 4.76 4.13 -9.57
N CYS A 48 4.78 3.31 -8.50
CA CYS A 48 5.48 2.02 -8.53
C CYS A 48 4.64 0.96 -9.26
N ALA A 49 4.77 0.84 -10.58
CA ALA A 49 4.01 -0.12 -11.37
C ALA A 49 4.19 -1.59 -10.90
N PHE A 50 5.40 -1.96 -10.45
CA PHE A 50 5.66 -3.28 -9.87
C PHE A 50 4.83 -3.53 -8.60
N CYS A 51 4.81 -2.55 -7.69
CA CYS A 51 4.09 -2.64 -6.44
C CYS A 51 2.57 -2.64 -6.66
N ILE A 52 2.08 -1.84 -7.62
CA ILE A 52 0.65 -1.83 -8.01
C ILE A 52 0.22 -3.21 -8.53
N ASP A 53 1.00 -3.81 -9.45
CA ASP A 53 0.70 -5.15 -9.97
C ASP A 53 0.68 -6.20 -8.85
N MET A 54 1.72 -6.22 -8.02
CA MET A 54 1.85 -7.18 -6.92
C MET A 54 0.72 -7.05 -5.90
N HIS A 55 0.51 -5.85 -5.33
CA HIS A 55 -0.45 -5.67 -4.26
C HIS A 55 -1.90 -5.80 -4.72
N THR A 56 -2.23 -5.42 -5.96
CA THR A 56 -3.59 -5.65 -6.48
C THR A 56 -3.88 -7.13 -6.74
N LYS A 57 -2.88 -7.94 -7.13
CA LYS A 57 -3.03 -9.41 -7.21
C LYS A 57 -3.22 -10.04 -5.84
N ASP A 58 -2.43 -9.63 -4.86
CA ASP A 58 -2.55 -10.14 -3.49
C ASP A 58 -3.91 -9.79 -2.86
N ALA A 59 -4.39 -8.56 -3.08
CA ALA A 59 -5.69 -8.10 -2.59
C ALA A 59 -6.83 -8.92 -3.20
N ARG A 60 -6.80 -9.17 -4.51
CA ARG A 60 -7.77 -10.04 -5.20
C ARG A 60 -7.76 -11.45 -4.63
N ALA A 61 -6.56 -12.02 -4.42
CA ALA A 61 -6.42 -13.35 -3.83
C ALA A 61 -7.00 -13.43 -2.40
N ARG A 62 -7.06 -12.30 -1.69
CA ARG A 62 -7.65 -12.16 -0.36
C ARG A 62 -9.10 -11.66 -0.37
N GLY A 63 -9.75 -11.60 -1.53
CA GLY A 63 -11.18 -11.32 -1.66
C GLY A 63 -11.55 -9.85 -1.81
N GLU A 64 -10.58 -8.96 -2.04
CA GLU A 64 -10.87 -7.57 -2.39
C GLU A 64 -11.55 -7.49 -3.77
N THR A 65 -12.42 -6.49 -3.95
CA THR A 65 -13.23 -6.37 -5.16
C THR A 65 -12.58 -5.47 -6.21
N GLU A 66 -12.81 -5.76 -7.49
CA GLU A 66 -12.38 -4.87 -8.58
C GLU A 66 -12.92 -3.45 -8.42
N GLN A 67 -14.18 -3.31 -8.00
CA GLN A 67 -14.81 -2.03 -7.76
C GLN A 67 -14.00 -1.18 -6.77
N ARG A 68 -13.61 -1.76 -5.63
CA ARG A 68 -12.82 -1.06 -4.60
C ARG A 68 -11.39 -0.81 -5.07
N ILE A 69 -10.75 -1.76 -5.75
CA ILE A 69 -9.39 -1.58 -6.30
C ILE A 69 -9.34 -0.42 -7.30
N TYR A 70 -10.30 -0.33 -8.22
CA TYR A 70 -10.36 0.75 -9.20
C TYR A 70 -10.76 2.09 -8.58
N ALA A 71 -11.67 2.08 -7.59
CA ALA A 71 -12.11 3.28 -6.90
C ALA A 71 -11.06 3.88 -5.95
N LEU A 72 -9.99 3.15 -5.59
CA LEU A 72 -8.97 3.64 -4.66
C LEU A 72 -8.34 4.98 -5.05
N ASN A 73 -8.26 5.32 -6.35
CA ASN A 73 -7.72 6.62 -6.76
C ASN A 73 -8.63 7.81 -6.43
N ALA A 74 -9.94 7.55 -6.26
CA ALA A 74 -11.01 8.52 -6.06
C ALA A 74 -11.83 8.19 -4.80
N TRP A 75 -11.23 7.48 -3.84
CA TRP A 75 -11.91 6.88 -2.69
C TRP A 75 -12.78 7.87 -1.90
N ARG A 76 -12.37 9.15 -1.83
CA ARG A 76 -13.10 10.22 -1.13
C ARG A 76 -14.51 10.41 -1.67
N GLU A 77 -14.68 10.25 -2.97
CA GLU A 77 -15.94 10.45 -3.70
C GLU A 77 -16.76 9.16 -3.87
N THR A 78 -16.43 8.11 -3.12
CA THR A 78 -17.11 6.82 -3.22
C THR A 78 -17.63 6.32 -1.87
N PRO A 79 -18.74 5.57 -1.86
CA PRO A 79 -19.33 5.02 -0.62
C PRO A 79 -18.76 3.64 -0.24
N PHE A 80 -17.73 3.13 -0.94
CA PHE A 80 -17.32 1.73 -0.83
C PHE A 80 -16.43 1.43 0.38
N PHE A 81 -15.88 2.46 1.02
CA PHE A 81 -14.89 2.35 2.09
C PHE A 81 -15.48 2.79 3.43
N THR A 82 -15.23 2.01 4.47
CA THR A 82 -15.65 2.33 5.85
C THR A 82 -14.91 3.55 6.40
N ASP A 83 -15.43 4.17 7.45
CA ASP A 83 -14.78 5.33 8.08
C ASP A 83 -13.34 5.02 8.55
N ARG A 84 -13.11 3.80 9.06
CA ARG A 84 -11.78 3.29 9.43
C ARG A 84 -10.84 3.22 8.23
N GLU A 85 -11.30 2.69 7.11
CA GLU A 85 -10.51 2.63 5.87
C GLU A 85 -10.23 4.03 5.32
N ARG A 86 -11.22 4.93 5.37
CA ARG A 86 -11.10 6.32 4.94
C ARG A 86 -10.05 7.09 5.77
N ALA A 87 -10.04 6.89 7.08
CA ALA A 87 -9.00 7.44 7.96
C ALA A 87 -7.60 6.91 7.57
N ALA A 88 -7.46 5.60 7.38
CA ALA A 88 -6.19 5.02 6.94
C ALA A 88 -5.74 5.51 5.56
N LEU A 89 -6.66 5.67 4.60
CA LEU A 89 -6.36 6.17 3.26
C LEU A 89 -5.95 7.66 3.28
N ALA A 90 -6.59 8.47 4.13
CA ALA A 90 -6.15 9.85 4.35
C ALA A 90 -4.73 9.89 4.93
N TRP A 91 -4.48 9.08 5.96
CA TRP A 91 -3.17 8.96 6.60
C TRP A 91 -2.07 8.53 5.62
N VAL A 92 -2.35 7.54 4.78
CA VAL A 92 -1.43 7.10 3.72
C VAL A 92 -1.14 8.21 2.72
N GLU A 93 -2.16 8.96 2.29
CA GLU A 93 -1.98 10.07 1.34
C GLU A 93 -1.10 11.19 1.90
N ALA A 94 -1.27 11.52 3.17
CA ALA A 94 -0.47 12.53 3.85
C ALA A 94 0.98 12.09 4.04
N LEU A 95 1.20 10.88 4.60
CA LEU A 95 2.54 10.33 4.80
C LEU A 95 3.29 10.07 3.49
N THR A 96 2.59 9.64 2.42
CA THR A 96 3.26 9.40 1.14
C THR A 96 3.73 10.72 0.51
N ARG A 97 3.07 11.85 0.83
CA ARG A 97 3.43 13.21 0.36
C ARG A 97 4.06 14.05 1.46
N ILE A 98 4.92 13.44 2.27
CA ILE A 98 5.51 14.02 3.50
C ILE A 98 6.25 15.36 3.31
N GLY A 99 6.61 15.75 2.09
CA GLY A 99 7.39 16.97 1.83
C GLY A 99 6.79 18.27 2.40
N GLY A 100 5.49 18.30 2.68
CA GLY A 100 4.79 19.42 3.33
C GLY A 100 4.45 19.21 4.81
N GLY A 101 4.89 18.11 5.42
CA GLY A 101 4.47 17.68 6.76
C GLY A 101 3.15 16.91 6.76
N VAL A 102 2.70 16.51 7.95
CA VAL A 102 1.41 15.84 8.17
C VAL A 102 0.57 16.71 9.11
N PRO A 103 -0.69 17.03 8.77
CA PRO A 103 -1.57 17.77 9.67
C PRO A 103 -1.83 17.01 10.98
N ASP A 104 -1.92 17.72 12.11
CA ASP A 104 -2.17 17.13 13.44
C ASP A 104 -3.61 16.60 13.60
N ASP A 105 -4.56 17.12 12.82
CA ASP A 105 -5.98 16.78 12.86
C ASP A 105 -6.35 15.57 11.99
N LEU A 106 -5.36 14.97 11.33
CA LEU A 106 -5.52 13.80 10.48
C LEU A 106 -5.50 12.48 11.26
#